data_AF-S3AG44-F1
#
_entry.id   AF-S3AG44-F1
#
_cell.length_a   1.000
_cell.length_b   1.000
_cell.length_c   1.000
_cell.angle_alpha   90.00
_cell.angle_beta   90.00
_cell.angle_gamma   90.00
#
_symmetry.space_group_name_H-M   'P 1'
#
loop_
_entity.id
_entity.type
_entity.pdbx_description
1 polymer ?
#
loop_
_entity_poly.entity_id
_entity_poly.type
_entity_poly.pdbx_seq_one_letter_code
_entity_poly.pdbx_strand_id
1 'polypeptide(L)'
;MKPYKINLFRLGLLLLTYLVFNVVYSITYDSGGFAFIILWPAFFASYAGMVLGNIFIFRDISKLKASFEDNELIQKTSTVQLVLATIGFFMQIIGFKGAPLNYIDNYPLLVSASIVYSIVLLIGIYQTIKLGQGKDTLAILGFVFSIMVILYTCLGLFTTTSSPSSPANTYSTPNFAEEFQSLGLKGKVELVDKHREIEAFYGTAYKLTYTEKLSDGTILKETTTAQIHGTSGKHLSNFFLLSGTDLETLLNDKEKALFTTVKQDEFSFLLDVYKERPNFQQEEDSIKNATAEKIDKLFATPITSSFKFGKYPIENYYVAIMAQAVSNREKGDSDAAGFYNITTKDLMKNKGLTLDFDCDISKIKAENASSLDAFKEGILSLPKNSFSDGIYNMSCSYDENGIKKKVTCPFVVEDGVGHFEEDEIVGNQTN
;
A
#
# COMPACT_ATOMS: atom_id res chain seq x y z
N MET A 1 -13.23 -61.03 -25.15
CA MET A 1 -13.84 -59.74 -24.73
C MET A 1 -14.09 -58.88 -25.96
N LYS A 2 -15.17 -58.09 -26.01
CA LYS A 2 -15.29 -57.07 -27.06
C LYS A 2 -14.21 -56.00 -26.82
N PRO A 3 -13.48 -55.57 -27.85
CA PRO A 3 -12.45 -54.54 -27.69
C PRO A 3 -13.08 -53.27 -27.11
N TYR A 4 -12.39 -52.64 -26.16
CA TYR A 4 -12.84 -51.39 -25.57
C TYR A 4 -12.98 -50.31 -26.64
N LYS A 5 -14.08 -49.55 -26.60
CA LYS A 5 -14.37 -48.47 -27.55
C LYS A 5 -14.02 -47.13 -26.93
N ILE A 6 -13.18 -46.37 -27.62
CA ILE A 6 -12.79 -45.02 -27.17
C ILE A 6 -14.04 -44.12 -27.14
N ASN A 7 -14.23 -43.43 -26.02
CA ASN A 7 -15.28 -42.42 -25.86
C ASN A 7 -14.64 -41.03 -25.83
N LEU A 8 -14.62 -40.35 -26.98
CA LEU A 8 -14.02 -39.02 -27.13
C LEU A 8 -14.70 -37.95 -26.25
N PHE A 9 -15.99 -38.10 -25.93
CA PHE A 9 -16.69 -37.18 -25.02
C PHE A 9 -16.11 -37.27 -23.60
N ARG A 10 -15.87 -38.50 -23.10
CA ARG A 10 -15.25 -38.69 -21.77
C ARG A 10 -13.81 -38.21 -21.74
N LEU A 11 -13.06 -38.43 -22.83
CA LEU A 11 -11.67 -37.98 -22.94
C LEU A 11 -11.56 -36.45 -23.02
N GLY A 12 -12.53 -35.78 -23.66
CA GLY A 12 -12.58 -34.33 -23.81
C GLY A 12 -13.34 -33.57 -22.70
N LEU A 13 -14.02 -34.28 -21.78
CA LEU A 13 -14.84 -33.67 -20.72
C LEU A 13 -14.06 -32.64 -19.91
N LEU A 14 -12.80 -32.95 -19.63
CA LEU A 14 -11.97 -32.14 -18.78
C LEU A 14 -11.70 -30.75 -19.41
N LEU A 15 -11.41 -30.69 -20.71
CA LEU A 15 -11.26 -29.43 -21.44
C LEU A 15 -12.54 -28.58 -21.43
N LEU A 16 -13.70 -29.22 -21.61
CA LEU A 16 -15.00 -28.54 -21.54
C LEU A 16 -15.23 -27.96 -20.13
N THR A 17 -14.92 -28.71 -19.09
CA THR A 17 -15.09 -28.26 -17.70
C THR A 17 -14.13 -27.14 -17.33
N TYR A 18 -12.90 -27.14 -17.89
CA TYR A 18 -11.98 -26.01 -17.79
C TYR A 18 -12.54 -24.77 -18.46
N LEU A 19 -13.09 -24.88 -19.66
CA LEU A 19 -13.69 -23.73 -20.33
C LEU A 19 -14.81 -23.10 -19.49
N VAL A 20 -15.73 -23.92 -18.97
CA VAL A 20 -16.82 -23.44 -18.11
C VAL A 20 -16.28 -22.82 -16.83
N PHE A 21 -15.33 -23.47 -16.16
CA PHE A 21 -14.69 -22.94 -14.96
C PHE A 21 -14.06 -21.58 -15.24
N ASN A 22 -13.29 -21.46 -16.32
CA ASN A 22 -12.57 -20.24 -16.69
C ASN A 22 -13.54 -19.08 -16.95
N VAL A 23 -14.64 -19.33 -17.66
CA VAL A 23 -15.67 -18.30 -17.94
C VAL A 23 -16.37 -17.86 -16.66
N VAL A 24 -16.86 -18.83 -15.86
CA VAL A 24 -17.55 -18.55 -14.60
C VAL A 24 -16.63 -17.82 -13.62
N TYR A 25 -15.38 -18.25 -13.56
CA TYR A 25 -14.38 -17.67 -12.70
C TYR A 25 -14.03 -16.24 -13.13
N SER A 26 -13.80 -15.98 -14.43
CA SER A 26 -13.50 -14.62 -14.91
C SER A 26 -14.61 -13.65 -14.54
N ILE A 27 -15.87 -14.02 -14.75
CA ILE A 27 -17.03 -13.18 -14.39
C ILE A 27 -17.10 -12.96 -12.87
N THR A 28 -16.85 -14.02 -12.09
CA THR A 28 -16.82 -13.94 -10.63
C THR A 28 -15.67 -13.05 -10.14
N TYR A 29 -14.50 -13.15 -10.75
CA TYR A 29 -13.35 -12.34 -10.42
C TYR A 29 -13.54 -10.87 -10.79
N ASP A 30 -14.01 -10.58 -12.00
CA ASP A 30 -14.21 -9.21 -12.49
C ASP A 30 -15.32 -8.48 -11.72
N SER A 31 -16.34 -9.22 -11.28
CA SER A 31 -17.39 -8.67 -10.40
C SER A 31 -16.98 -8.53 -8.93
N GLY A 32 -15.73 -8.83 -8.56
CA GLY A 32 -15.33 -8.80 -7.14
C GLY A 32 -16.11 -9.82 -6.29
N GLY A 33 -16.42 -10.99 -6.84
CA GLY A 33 -17.15 -12.04 -6.13
C GLY A 33 -18.67 -11.87 -6.11
N PHE A 34 -19.23 -10.70 -6.47
CA PHE A 34 -20.69 -10.51 -6.48
C PHE A 34 -21.41 -11.48 -7.42
N ALA A 35 -20.85 -11.77 -8.60
CA ALA A 35 -21.46 -12.73 -9.51
C ALA A 35 -21.47 -14.16 -8.96
N PHE A 36 -20.68 -14.48 -7.93
CA PHE A 36 -20.70 -15.79 -7.29
C PHE A 36 -22.07 -16.12 -6.70
N ILE A 37 -22.82 -15.12 -6.22
CA ILE A 37 -24.17 -15.28 -5.67
C ILE A 37 -25.09 -16.00 -6.67
N ILE A 38 -24.90 -15.75 -7.96
CA ILE A 38 -25.67 -16.35 -9.05
C ILE A 38 -24.94 -17.57 -9.65
N LEU A 39 -23.61 -17.47 -9.78
CA LEU A 39 -22.80 -18.44 -10.53
C LEU A 39 -22.26 -19.60 -9.70
N TRP A 40 -22.45 -19.62 -8.37
CA TRP A 40 -21.97 -20.70 -7.50
C TRP A 40 -22.36 -22.11 -8.00
N PRO A 41 -23.55 -22.39 -8.58
CA PRO A 41 -23.87 -23.74 -9.04
C PRO A 41 -22.98 -24.15 -10.22
N ALA A 42 -22.74 -23.23 -11.16
CA ALA A 42 -21.86 -23.47 -12.30
C ALA A 42 -20.40 -23.65 -11.85
N PHE A 43 -19.97 -22.87 -10.85
CA PHE A 43 -18.65 -22.99 -10.24
C PHE A 43 -18.43 -24.39 -9.65
N PHE A 44 -19.30 -24.86 -8.75
CA PHE A 44 -19.14 -26.20 -8.15
C PHE A 44 -19.34 -27.33 -9.16
N ALA A 45 -20.25 -27.18 -10.13
CA ALA A 45 -20.44 -28.16 -11.20
C ALA A 45 -19.17 -28.32 -12.05
N SER A 46 -18.48 -27.22 -12.35
CA SER A 46 -17.23 -27.26 -13.11
C SER A 46 -16.10 -27.94 -12.32
N TYR A 47 -16.00 -27.71 -11.01
CA TYR A 47 -15.04 -28.40 -10.15
C TYR A 47 -15.31 -29.91 -10.07
N ALA A 48 -16.57 -30.30 -9.86
CA ALA A 48 -16.97 -31.71 -9.92
C ALA A 48 -16.65 -32.33 -11.29
N GLY A 49 -16.87 -31.57 -12.37
CA GLY A 49 -16.51 -31.94 -13.73
C GLY A 49 -15.01 -32.20 -13.93
N MET A 50 -14.14 -31.36 -13.35
CA MET A 50 -12.68 -31.56 -13.39
C MET A 50 -12.25 -32.83 -12.67
N VAL A 51 -12.78 -33.07 -11.46
CA VAL A 51 -12.50 -34.28 -10.68
C VAL A 51 -12.94 -35.53 -11.46
N LEU A 52 -14.16 -35.53 -11.97
CA LEU A 52 -14.70 -36.65 -12.76
C LEU A 52 -13.94 -36.85 -14.08
N GLY A 53 -13.56 -35.76 -14.75
CA GLY A 53 -12.77 -35.81 -15.98
C GLY A 53 -11.42 -36.48 -15.77
N ASN A 54 -10.71 -36.17 -14.68
CA ASN A 54 -9.44 -36.81 -14.36
C ASN A 54 -9.61 -38.32 -14.15
N ILE A 55 -10.63 -38.71 -13.38
CA ILE A 55 -10.96 -40.13 -13.14
C ILE A 55 -11.23 -40.84 -14.48
N PHE A 56 -11.99 -40.23 -15.39
CA PHE A 56 -12.29 -40.83 -16.68
C PHE A 56 -11.06 -40.94 -17.58
N ILE A 57 -10.18 -39.94 -17.63
CA ILE A 57 -8.95 -39.98 -18.41
C ILE A 57 -8.09 -41.17 -17.97
N PHE A 58 -7.75 -41.27 -16.68
CA PHE A 58 -6.92 -42.37 -16.18
C PHE A 58 -7.57 -43.73 -16.40
N ARG A 59 -8.87 -43.86 -16.09
CA ARG A 59 -9.60 -45.12 -16.26
C ARG A 59 -9.67 -45.55 -17.71
N ASP A 60 -10.08 -44.65 -18.60
CA ASP A 60 -10.39 -44.99 -19.99
C ASP A 60 -9.10 -45.26 -20.78
N ILE A 61 -8.01 -44.53 -20.53
CA ILE A 61 -6.70 -44.83 -21.14
C ILE A 61 -6.15 -46.16 -20.60
N SER A 62 -6.27 -46.42 -19.30
CA SER A 62 -5.80 -47.70 -18.71
C SER A 62 -6.58 -48.89 -19.27
N LYS A 63 -7.91 -48.76 -19.42
CA LYS A 63 -8.75 -49.79 -20.04
C LYS A 63 -8.42 -49.99 -21.52
N LEU A 64 -8.15 -48.91 -22.26
CA LEU A 64 -7.74 -48.98 -23.65
C LEU A 64 -6.42 -49.73 -23.78
N LYS A 65 -5.42 -49.38 -22.96
CA LYS A 65 -4.13 -50.06 -22.90
C LYS A 65 -4.30 -51.56 -22.59
N ALA A 66 -5.10 -51.93 -21.59
CA ALA A 66 -5.31 -53.34 -21.24
C ALA A 66 -6.07 -54.12 -22.33
N SER A 67 -7.00 -53.48 -23.05
CA SER A 67 -7.82 -54.16 -24.06
C SER A 67 -7.08 -54.42 -25.38
N PHE A 68 -5.95 -53.75 -25.59
CA PHE A 68 -5.12 -53.84 -26.79
C PHE A 68 -3.66 -54.11 -26.41
N GLU A 69 -3.46 -55.11 -25.56
CA GLU A 69 -2.13 -55.50 -25.05
C GLU A 69 -1.15 -55.83 -26.18
N ASP A 70 -1.62 -56.53 -27.21
CA ASP A 70 -0.81 -56.96 -28.36
C ASP A 70 -0.55 -55.85 -29.40
N ASN A 71 -1.21 -54.69 -29.29
CA ASN A 71 -1.03 -53.60 -30.26
C ASN A 71 0.03 -52.61 -29.77
N GLU A 72 1.25 -52.75 -30.29
CA GLU A 72 2.41 -51.94 -29.90
C GLU A 72 2.16 -50.41 -30.01
N LEU A 73 1.45 -49.97 -31.06
CA LEU A 73 1.14 -48.56 -31.26
C LEU A 73 0.17 -48.04 -30.17
N ILE A 74 -0.86 -48.81 -29.84
CA ILE A 74 -1.81 -48.45 -28.77
C ILE A 74 -1.12 -48.48 -27.41
N GLN A 75 -0.23 -49.44 -27.15
CA GLN A 75 0.56 -49.48 -25.91
C GLN A 75 1.41 -48.22 -25.72
N LYS A 76 2.19 -47.84 -26.75
CA LYS A 76 3.07 -46.66 -26.68
C LYS A 76 2.27 -45.37 -26.52
N THR A 77 1.25 -45.18 -27.36
CA THR A 77 0.42 -43.96 -27.32
C THR A 77 -0.37 -43.83 -26.01
N SER A 78 -0.93 -44.93 -25.48
CA SER A 78 -1.62 -44.92 -24.18
C SER A 78 -0.67 -44.64 -23.02
N THR A 79 0.57 -45.14 -23.09
CA THR A 79 1.59 -44.84 -22.07
C THR A 79 1.95 -43.36 -22.07
N VAL A 80 2.14 -42.75 -23.24
CA VAL A 80 2.34 -41.30 -23.37
C VAL A 80 1.16 -40.52 -22.81
N GLN A 81 -0.08 -40.92 -23.12
CA GLN A 81 -1.27 -40.26 -22.58
C GLN A 81 -1.36 -40.35 -21.05
N LEU A 82 -0.99 -41.47 -20.42
CA LEU A 82 -0.97 -41.60 -18.96
C LEU A 82 0.07 -40.68 -18.31
N VAL A 83 1.26 -40.58 -18.90
CA VAL A 83 2.30 -39.64 -18.44
C VAL A 83 1.80 -38.20 -18.53
N LEU A 84 1.22 -37.82 -19.67
CA LEU A 84 0.65 -36.48 -19.87
C LEU A 84 -0.50 -36.20 -18.90
N ALA A 85 -1.41 -37.15 -18.69
CA ALA A 85 -2.50 -37.02 -17.73
C ALA A 85 -1.98 -36.80 -16.30
N THR A 86 -0.87 -37.47 -15.95
CA THR A 86 -0.21 -37.30 -14.64
C THR A 86 0.39 -35.90 -14.50
N ILE A 87 1.13 -35.41 -15.52
CA ILE A 87 1.68 -34.06 -15.54
C ILE A 87 0.56 -33.01 -15.44
N GLY A 88 -0.49 -33.16 -16.24
CA GLY A 88 -1.66 -32.28 -16.21
C GLY A 88 -2.29 -32.24 -14.82
N PHE A 89 -2.50 -33.39 -14.19
CA PHE A 89 -3.08 -33.47 -12.84
C PHE A 89 -2.22 -32.75 -11.78
N PHE A 90 -0.89 -32.90 -11.81
CA PHE A 90 -0.01 -32.17 -10.91
C PHE A 90 -0.05 -30.65 -11.15
N MET A 91 -0.09 -30.20 -12.40
CA MET A 91 -0.27 -28.78 -12.74
C MET A 91 -1.58 -28.22 -12.14
N GLN A 92 -2.66 -29.00 -12.16
CA GLN A 92 -3.92 -28.60 -11.55
C GLN A 92 -3.80 -28.45 -10.03
N ILE A 93 -3.22 -29.44 -9.33
CA ILE A 93 -3.05 -29.38 -7.87
C ILE A 93 -2.25 -28.14 -7.44
N ILE A 94 -1.17 -27.84 -8.16
CA ILE A 94 -0.33 -26.67 -7.88
C ILE A 94 -1.12 -25.38 -8.16
N GLY A 95 -1.85 -25.32 -9.27
CA GLY A 95 -2.64 -24.14 -9.65
C GLY A 95 -3.81 -23.83 -8.71
N PHE A 96 -4.28 -24.82 -7.93
CA PHE A 96 -5.33 -24.64 -6.92
C PHE A 96 -4.79 -24.35 -5.50
N LYS A 97 -3.48 -24.20 -5.31
CA LYS A 97 -2.89 -23.95 -3.99
C LYS A 97 -3.22 -22.52 -3.51
N GLY A 98 -3.79 -22.40 -2.30
CA GLY A 98 -3.93 -21.14 -1.55
C GLY A 98 -5.35 -20.60 -1.39
N ALA A 99 -6.24 -20.81 -2.36
CA ALA A 99 -7.69 -20.55 -2.33
C ALA A 99 -8.23 -20.76 -3.76
N PRO A 100 -9.53 -21.01 -3.97
CA PRO A 100 -10.12 -21.03 -5.31
C PRO A 100 -9.93 -19.70 -6.05
N LEU A 101 -9.72 -18.60 -5.32
CA LEU A 101 -9.48 -17.25 -5.84
C LEU A 101 -8.03 -16.96 -6.28
N ASN A 102 -7.09 -17.91 -6.11
CA ASN A 102 -5.68 -17.75 -6.51
C ASN A 102 -5.42 -18.12 -8.00
N TYR A 103 -6.50 -18.15 -8.80
CA TYR A 103 -6.51 -18.69 -10.15
C TYR A 103 -5.92 -17.73 -11.19
N ILE A 104 -5.98 -16.41 -10.98
CA ILE A 104 -5.37 -15.43 -11.89
C ILE A 104 -3.85 -15.40 -11.75
N ASP A 105 -3.35 -15.53 -10.53
CA ASP A 105 -1.90 -15.56 -10.29
C ASP A 105 -1.24 -16.84 -10.85
N ASN A 106 -2.03 -17.91 -11.05
CA ASN A 106 -1.58 -19.17 -11.64
C ASN A 106 -2.13 -19.44 -13.06
N TYR A 107 -2.67 -18.41 -13.74
CA TYR A 107 -3.24 -18.53 -15.08
C TYR A 107 -2.31 -19.23 -16.10
N PRO A 108 -0.99 -18.97 -16.16
CA PRO A 108 -0.07 -19.67 -17.06
C PRO A 108 -0.02 -21.18 -16.83
N LEU A 109 -0.16 -21.63 -15.58
CA LEU A 109 -0.12 -23.03 -15.21
C LEU A 109 -1.39 -23.77 -15.67
N LEU A 110 -2.55 -23.10 -15.60
CA LEU A 110 -3.82 -23.60 -16.09
C LEU A 110 -3.89 -23.67 -17.62
N VAL A 111 -3.32 -22.68 -18.30
CA VAL A 111 -3.10 -22.71 -19.75
C VAL A 111 -2.27 -23.94 -20.11
N SER A 112 -1.17 -24.17 -19.39
CA SER A 112 -0.29 -25.32 -19.60
C SER A 112 -1.04 -26.65 -19.42
N ALA A 113 -1.87 -26.77 -18.38
CA ALA A 113 -2.72 -27.94 -18.18
C ALA A 113 -3.70 -28.15 -19.36
N SER A 114 -4.33 -27.09 -19.85
CA SER A 114 -5.27 -27.16 -20.99
C SER A 114 -4.59 -27.63 -22.29
N ILE A 115 -3.35 -27.20 -22.53
CA ILE A 115 -2.53 -27.68 -23.66
C ILE A 115 -2.24 -29.18 -23.49
N VAL A 116 -1.82 -29.61 -22.31
CA VAL A 116 -1.52 -31.03 -22.01
C VAL A 116 -2.74 -31.91 -22.28
N TYR A 117 -3.92 -31.54 -21.78
CA TYR A 117 -5.14 -32.31 -22.01
C TYR A 117 -5.64 -32.27 -23.46
N SER A 118 -5.35 -31.20 -24.20
CA SER A 118 -5.62 -31.15 -25.63
C SER A 118 -4.76 -32.15 -26.41
N ILE A 119 -3.49 -32.31 -26.03
CA ILE A 119 -2.60 -33.34 -26.60
C ILE A 119 -3.12 -34.74 -26.26
N VAL A 120 -3.58 -34.98 -25.02
CA VAL A 120 -4.19 -36.27 -24.64
C VAL A 120 -5.40 -36.60 -25.52
N LEU A 121 -6.26 -35.62 -25.79
CA LEU A 121 -7.43 -35.77 -26.66
C LEU A 121 -7.03 -36.06 -28.12
N LEU A 122 -6.04 -35.33 -28.66
CA LEU A 122 -5.51 -35.56 -30.01
C LEU A 122 -4.97 -36.98 -30.19
N ILE A 123 -4.22 -37.50 -29.20
CA ILE A 123 -3.75 -38.88 -29.24
C ILE A 123 -4.92 -39.86 -29.25
N GLY A 124 -5.98 -39.60 -28.47
CA GLY A 124 -7.18 -40.43 -28.43
C GLY A 124 -7.94 -40.46 -29.76
N ILE A 125 -8.01 -39.32 -30.44
CA ILE A 125 -8.59 -39.23 -31.80
C ILE A 125 -7.76 -40.04 -32.80
N TYR A 126 -6.43 -39.90 -32.75
CA TYR A 126 -5.53 -40.68 -33.60
C TYR A 126 -5.71 -42.19 -33.39
N GLN A 127 -5.77 -42.65 -32.13
CA GLN A 127 -6.03 -44.05 -31.79
C GLN A 127 -7.41 -44.51 -32.31
N THR A 128 -8.43 -43.67 -32.21
CA THR A 128 -9.80 -43.96 -32.69
C THR A 128 -9.81 -44.19 -34.20
N ILE A 129 -9.12 -43.35 -34.97
CA ILE A 129 -8.96 -43.49 -36.42
C ILE A 129 -8.21 -44.78 -36.76
N LYS A 130 -7.09 -45.04 -36.09
CA LYS A 130 -6.27 -46.23 -36.34
C LYS A 130 -6.97 -47.55 -36.03
N LEU A 131 -7.84 -47.57 -35.02
CA LEU A 131 -8.62 -48.74 -34.66
C LEU A 131 -9.91 -48.90 -35.48
N GLY A 132 -10.21 -47.97 -36.40
CA GLY A 132 -11.47 -47.97 -37.16
C GLY A 132 -12.70 -47.78 -36.26
N GLN A 133 -12.53 -47.17 -35.08
CA GLN A 133 -13.56 -47.09 -34.04
C GLN A 133 -14.34 -45.78 -34.06
N GLY A 134 -15.00 -45.41 -35.14
CA GLY A 134 -15.79 -44.17 -35.13
C GLY A 134 -16.44 -43.84 -36.47
N LYS A 135 -17.39 -42.90 -36.44
CA LYS A 135 -17.79 -42.20 -37.66
C LYS A 135 -16.73 -41.13 -37.93
N ASP A 136 -16.26 -41.02 -39.16
CA ASP A 136 -15.25 -40.02 -39.56
C ASP A 136 -15.62 -38.60 -39.09
N THR A 137 -16.92 -38.27 -39.09
CA THR A 137 -17.46 -36.99 -38.61
C THR A 137 -17.11 -36.67 -37.16
N LEU A 138 -17.13 -37.66 -36.27
CA LEU A 138 -16.88 -37.48 -34.83
C LEU A 138 -15.39 -37.30 -34.53
N ALA A 139 -14.53 -37.97 -35.30
CA ALA A 139 -13.08 -37.80 -35.24
C ALA A 139 -12.68 -36.41 -35.77
N ILE A 140 -13.29 -35.95 -36.88
CA ILE A 140 -13.08 -34.60 -37.43
C ILE A 140 -13.50 -33.52 -36.42
N LEU A 141 -14.69 -33.65 -35.81
CA LEU A 141 -15.17 -32.72 -34.79
C LEU A 141 -14.25 -32.66 -33.57
N GLY A 142 -13.79 -33.81 -33.06
CA GLY A 142 -12.83 -33.87 -31.96
C GLY A 142 -11.49 -33.21 -32.31
N PHE A 143 -11.02 -33.39 -33.53
CA PHE A 143 -9.77 -32.80 -34.00
C PHE A 143 -9.85 -31.28 -34.09
N VAL A 144 -10.92 -30.76 -34.71
CA VAL A 144 -11.21 -29.33 -34.78
C VAL A 144 -11.33 -28.73 -33.39
N PHE A 145 -12.08 -29.39 -32.48
CA PHE A 145 -12.24 -28.92 -31.11
C PHE A 145 -10.89 -28.84 -30.37
N SER A 146 -10.05 -29.86 -30.46
CA SER A 146 -8.75 -29.88 -29.78
C SER A 146 -7.82 -28.76 -30.29
N ILE A 147 -7.78 -28.53 -31.60
CA ILE A 147 -6.99 -27.45 -32.20
C ILE A 147 -7.55 -26.08 -31.80
N MET A 148 -8.87 -25.91 -31.82
CA MET A 148 -9.51 -24.66 -31.41
C MET A 148 -9.23 -24.35 -29.95
N VAL A 149 -9.27 -25.36 -29.06
CA VAL A 149 -8.89 -25.19 -27.66
C VAL A 149 -7.42 -24.77 -27.58
N ILE A 150 -6.48 -25.45 -28.24
CA ILE A 150 -5.05 -25.05 -28.23
C ILE A 150 -4.88 -23.60 -28.70
N LEU A 151 -5.48 -23.22 -29.83
CA LEU A 151 -5.39 -21.86 -30.38
C LEU A 151 -6.00 -20.82 -29.44
N TYR A 152 -7.18 -21.08 -28.87
CA TYR A 152 -7.84 -20.18 -27.94
C TYR A 152 -7.08 -20.06 -26.61
N THR A 153 -6.46 -21.15 -26.15
CA THR A 153 -5.64 -21.14 -24.92
C THR A 153 -4.34 -20.38 -25.14
N CYS A 154 -3.69 -20.53 -26.30
CA CYS A 154 -2.51 -19.73 -26.68
C CYS A 154 -2.84 -18.26 -26.90
N LEU A 155 -4.00 -17.95 -27.50
CA LEU A 155 -4.48 -16.57 -27.65
C LEU A 155 -4.83 -15.94 -26.30
N GLY A 156 -5.49 -16.68 -25.41
CA GLY A 156 -5.80 -16.23 -24.04
C GLY A 156 -4.54 -15.97 -23.22
N LEU A 157 -3.51 -16.82 -23.34
CA LEU A 157 -2.20 -16.55 -22.75
C LEU A 157 -1.62 -15.25 -23.30
N PHE A 158 -1.62 -15.06 -24.62
CA PHE A 158 -1.11 -13.85 -25.24
C PHE A 158 -1.89 -12.60 -24.82
N THR A 159 -3.23 -12.64 -24.76
CA THR A 159 -4.02 -11.47 -24.37
C THR A 159 -3.95 -11.17 -22.87
N THR A 160 -3.88 -12.19 -22.01
CA THR A 160 -3.67 -11.98 -20.56
C THR A 160 -2.25 -11.53 -20.24
N THR A 161 -1.23 -11.89 -21.02
CA THR A 161 0.12 -11.36 -20.86
C THR A 161 0.36 -10.04 -21.59
N SER A 162 -0.55 -9.58 -22.46
CA SER A 162 -0.35 -8.37 -23.30
C SER A 162 -1.40 -7.28 -23.08
N SER A 163 -2.48 -7.55 -22.34
CA SER A 163 -3.49 -6.54 -22.04
C SER A 163 -2.98 -5.54 -20.99
N PRO A 164 -3.08 -4.22 -21.23
CA PRO A 164 -2.77 -3.18 -20.24
C PRO A 164 -3.62 -3.27 -18.95
N SER A 165 -4.77 -3.94 -19.04
CA SER A 165 -5.72 -4.21 -17.95
C SER A 165 -5.50 -5.54 -17.24
N SER A 166 -4.46 -6.30 -17.62
CA SER A 166 -4.13 -7.55 -16.94
C SER A 166 -3.45 -7.24 -15.61
N PRO A 167 -3.95 -7.76 -14.47
CA PRO A 167 -3.44 -7.44 -13.13
C PRO A 167 -1.94 -7.72 -12.96
N ALA A 168 -1.34 -8.59 -13.78
CA ALA A 168 0.06 -8.96 -13.69
C ALA A 168 1.04 -7.90 -14.26
N ASN A 169 0.60 -7.02 -15.16
CA ASN A 169 1.52 -6.18 -15.94
C ASN A 169 1.41 -4.67 -15.71
N THR A 170 0.40 -4.18 -14.98
CA THR A 170 0.28 -2.72 -14.74
C THR A 170 1.19 -2.26 -13.58
N TYR A 171 1.45 -3.11 -12.59
CA TYR A 171 2.34 -2.80 -11.46
C TYR A 171 3.20 -4.00 -11.11
N SER A 172 4.45 -3.95 -11.55
CA SER A 172 5.52 -4.87 -11.17
C SER A 172 6.49 -4.14 -10.23
N THR A 173 7.31 -4.86 -9.45
CA THR A 173 8.32 -4.25 -8.56
C THR A 173 9.17 -3.16 -9.25
N PRO A 174 9.58 -3.31 -10.54
CA PRO A 174 10.21 -2.23 -11.30
C PRO A 174 9.43 -0.91 -11.36
N ASN A 175 8.11 -0.95 -11.55
CA ASN A 175 7.28 0.26 -11.68
C ASN A 175 7.25 1.04 -10.35
N PHE A 176 7.07 0.35 -9.22
CA PHE A 176 7.12 1.02 -7.91
C PHE A 176 8.52 1.53 -7.57
N ALA A 177 9.58 0.80 -7.97
CA ALA A 177 10.93 1.30 -7.79
C ALA A 177 11.17 2.60 -8.57
N GLU A 178 10.68 2.71 -9.81
CA GLU A 178 10.73 3.94 -10.61
C GLU A 178 9.93 5.08 -9.98
N GLU A 179 8.72 4.81 -9.46
CA GLU A 179 7.90 5.81 -8.77
C GLU A 179 8.62 6.37 -7.53
N PHE A 180 9.18 5.49 -6.68
CA PHE A 180 9.96 5.90 -5.52
C PHE A 180 11.20 6.71 -5.93
N GLN A 181 11.94 6.26 -6.95
CA GLN A 181 13.10 6.98 -7.48
C GLN A 181 12.72 8.35 -8.04
N SER A 182 11.56 8.49 -8.69
CA SER A 182 11.07 9.76 -9.24
C SER A 182 10.80 10.80 -8.15
N LEU A 183 10.44 10.36 -6.94
CA LEU A 183 10.28 11.21 -5.77
C LEU A 183 11.61 11.65 -5.15
N GLY A 184 12.72 11.03 -5.57
CA GLY A 184 14.08 11.26 -5.07
C GLY A 184 14.56 10.25 -4.03
N LEU A 185 13.80 9.18 -3.79
CA LEU A 185 14.15 8.12 -2.84
C LEU A 185 15.24 7.21 -3.42
N LYS A 186 16.21 6.82 -2.58
CA LYS A 186 17.39 6.03 -3.01
C LYS A 186 17.37 4.58 -2.52
N GLY A 187 16.35 4.21 -1.76
CA GLY A 187 16.20 2.89 -1.19
C GLY A 187 15.74 1.83 -2.20
N LYS A 188 15.73 0.59 -1.72
CA LYS A 188 15.20 -0.58 -2.41
C LYS A 188 13.71 -0.73 -2.10
N VAL A 189 12.91 -1.01 -3.13
CA VAL A 189 11.49 -1.36 -2.99
C VAL A 189 11.30 -2.85 -3.27
N GLU A 190 10.57 -3.53 -2.41
CA GLU A 190 10.24 -4.95 -2.54
C GLU A 190 8.72 -5.13 -2.41
N LEU A 191 8.11 -5.81 -3.39
CA LEU A 191 6.71 -6.23 -3.29
C LEU A 191 6.61 -7.44 -2.36
N VAL A 192 5.90 -7.27 -1.25
CA VAL A 192 5.70 -8.31 -0.22
C VAL A 192 4.44 -9.11 -0.50
N ASP A 193 3.35 -8.43 -0.84
CA ASP A 193 2.04 -9.04 -1.03
C ASP A 193 1.19 -8.18 -1.96
N LYS A 194 0.16 -8.79 -2.54
CA LYS A 194 -0.79 -8.13 -3.43
C LYS A 194 -2.15 -8.79 -3.29
N HIS A 195 -3.18 -7.99 -3.08
CA HIS A 195 -4.56 -8.47 -3.05
C HIS A 195 -5.53 -7.47 -3.67
N ARG A 196 -6.68 -7.97 -4.14
CA ARG A 196 -7.74 -7.15 -4.73
C ARG A 196 -8.66 -6.65 -3.63
N GLU A 197 -8.92 -5.35 -3.63
CA GLU A 197 -9.82 -4.68 -2.68
C GLU A 197 -11.16 -4.42 -3.35
N ILE A 198 -12.22 -5.01 -2.80
CA ILE A 198 -13.54 -5.03 -3.44
C ILE A 198 -14.55 -4.16 -2.68
N GLU A 199 -14.36 -4.00 -1.37
CA GLU A 199 -15.34 -3.33 -0.50
C GLU A 199 -15.04 -1.84 -0.30
N ALA A 200 -13.75 -1.46 -0.21
CA ALA A 200 -13.37 -0.08 0.13
C ALA A 200 -13.25 0.84 -1.10
N PHE A 201 -12.64 0.39 -2.20
CA PHE A 201 -12.36 1.26 -3.35
C PHE A 201 -12.31 0.56 -4.70
N TYR A 202 -12.71 -0.71 -4.80
CA TYR A 202 -12.68 -1.50 -6.04
C TYR A 202 -11.37 -1.34 -6.82
N GLY A 203 -10.30 -1.94 -6.32
CA GLY A 203 -8.94 -1.78 -6.84
C GLY A 203 -7.99 -2.87 -6.39
N THR A 204 -6.69 -2.60 -6.40
CA THR A 204 -5.64 -3.53 -5.93
C THR A 204 -4.76 -2.85 -4.91
N ALA A 205 -4.51 -3.51 -3.79
CA ALA A 205 -3.56 -3.09 -2.79
C ALA A 205 -2.25 -3.86 -2.97
N TYR A 206 -1.13 -3.13 -2.96
CA TYR A 206 0.22 -3.66 -3.06
C TYR A 206 0.96 -3.36 -1.78
N LYS A 207 1.32 -4.39 -1.03
CA LYS A 207 2.13 -4.24 0.19
C LYS A 207 3.59 -4.18 -0.20
N LEU A 208 4.25 -3.08 0.12
CA LEU A 208 5.63 -2.79 -0.23
C LEU A 208 6.50 -2.72 1.02
N THR A 209 7.74 -3.17 0.90
CA THR A 209 8.80 -2.84 1.86
C THR A 209 9.79 -1.90 1.17
N TYR A 210 9.98 -0.74 1.77
CA TYR A 210 11.02 0.22 1.40
C TYR A 210 12.20 0.08 2.36
N THR A 211 13.42 0.12 1.85
CA THR A 211 14.63 0.11 2.70
C THR A 211 15.70 1.03 2.14
N GLU A 212 16.13 2.00 2.93
CA GLU A 212 17.16 2.98 2.57
C GLU A 212 18.22 3.06 3.67
N LYS A 213 19.49 3.22 3.25
CA LYS A 213 20.57 3.58 4.16
C LYS A 213 20.80 5.08 4.06
N LEU A 214 20.49 5.79 5.14
CA LEU A 214 20.56 7.25 5.23
C LEU A 214 22.02 7.71 5.47
N SER A 215 22.27 9.01 5.32
CA SER A 215 23.62 9.59 5.38
C SER A 215 24.27 9.46 6.76
N ASP A 216 23.48 9.44 7.83
CA ASP A 216 23.93 9.22 9.21
C ASP A 216 24.19 7.74 9.54
N GLY A 217 23.94 6.84 8.59
CA GLY A 217 24.09 5.40 8.74
C GLY A 217 22.85 4.67 9.25
N THR A 218 21.77 5.40 9.58
CA THR A 218 20.48 4.84 9.96
C THR A 218 19.90 4.04 8.80
N ILE A 219 19.31 2.88 9.12
CA ILE A 219 18.61 2.05 8.14
C ILE A 219 17.13 2.31 8.31
N LEU A 220 16.55 3.07 7.38
CA LEU A 220 15.12 3.26 7.29
C LEU A 220 14.50 2.02 6.66
N LYS A 221 13.52 1.41 7.32
CA LYS A 221 12.78 0.28 6.79
C LYS A 221 11.30 0.46 7.03
N GLU A 222 10.56 0.72 5.97
CA GLU A 222 9.14 1.03 6.03
C GLU A 222 8.31 -0.02 5.32
N THR A 223 7.18 -0.38 5.94
CA THR A 223 6.16 -1.23 5.32
C THR A 223 4.97 -0.36 4.99
N THR A 224 4.65 -0.26 3.71
CA THR A 224 3.60 0.62 3.21
C THR A 224 2.68 -0.12 2.24
N THR A 225 1.54 0.49 1.91
CA THR A 225 0.55 -0.10 1.00
C THR A 225 0.18 0.91 -0.07
N ALA A 226 0.47 0.59 -1.33
CA ALA A 226 -0.04 1.36 -2.47
C ALA A 226 -1.44 0.85 -2.83
N GLN A 227 -2.42 1.73 -2.84
CA GLN A 227 -3.81 1.39 -3.18
C GLN A 227 -4.15 1.97 -4.55
N ILE A 228 -4.30 1.10 -5.56
CA ILE A 228 -4.56 1.51 -6.94
C ILE A 228 -6.03 1.28 -7.29
N HIS A 229 -6.73 2.35 -7.63
CA HIS A 229 -8.14 2.26 -8.04
C HIS A 229 -8.29 1.52 -9.38
N GLY A 230 -9.17 0.51 -9.43
CA GLY A 230 -9.25 -0.44 -10.54
C GLY A 230 -9.68 0.16 -11.87
N THR A 231 -10.55 1.18 -11.84
CA THR A 231 -11.08 1.81 -13.07
C THR A 231 -10.15 2.90 -13.62
N SER A 232 -9.47 3.64 -12.75
CA SER A 232 -8.71 4.83 -13.13
C SER A 232 -7.20 4.61 -13.16
N GLY A 233 -6.70 3.54 -12.53
CA GLY A 233 -5.26 3.31 -12.33
C GLY A 233 -4.60 4.36 -11.44
N LYS A 234 -5.37 5.18 -10.71
CA LYS A 234 -4.83 6.21 -9.83
C LYS A 234 -4.49 5.63 -8.46
N HIS A 235 -3.35 6.05 -7.93
CA HIS A 235 -2.98 5.89 -6.53
C HIS A 235 -3.97 6.63 -5.62
N LEU A 236 -4.39 5.97 -4.55
CA LEU A 236 -5.28 6.54 -3.55
C LEU A 236 -4.50 7.21 -2.42
N SER A 237 -5.23 8.04 -1.69
CA SER A 237 -4.72 8.81 -0.57
C SER A 237 -5.79 8.83 0.52
N ASN A 238 -5.43 8.36 1.71
CA ASN A 238 -6.22 8.52 2.93
C ASN A 238 -5.84 9.79 3.71
N PHE A 239 -5.05 10.69 3.10
CA PHE A 239 -4.71 11.95 3.72
C PHE A 239 -5.96 12.83 3.85
N PHE A 240 -6.32 13.17 5.08
CA PHE A 240 -7.48 13.99 5.37
C PHE A 240 -7.20 14.92 6.56
N LEU A 241 -7.57 16.20 6.40
CA LEU A 241 -7.54 17.20 7.47
C LEU A 241 -8.94 17.42 8.01
N LEU A 242 -9.11 17.30 9.33
CA LEU A 242 -10.39 17.46 10.01
C LEU A 242 -11.02 18.85 9.83
N SER A 243 -10.21 19.88 9.58
CA SER A 243 -10.64 21.25 9.29
C SER A 243 -11.39 21.37 7.96
N GLY A 244 -11.21 20.42 7.04
CA GLY A 244 -11.69 20.53 5.66
C GLY A 244 -10.89 21.52 4.80
N THR A 245 -9.81 22.10 5.33
CA THR A 245 -8.95 23.03 4.59
C THR A 245 -8.19 22.29 3.50
N ASP A 246 -8.26 22.80 2.27
CA ASP A 246 -7.43 22.31 1.19
C ASP A 246 -5.99 22.81 1.35
N LEU A 247 -5.12 21.94 1.85
CA LEU A 247 -3.71 22.26 2.10
C LEU A 247 -3.01 22.78 0.84
N GLU A 248 -3.41 22.32 -0.36
CA GLU A 248 -2.79 22.74 -1.62
C GLU A 248 -2.95 24.24 -1.91
N THR A 249 -3.89 24.92 -1.26
CA THR A 249 -4.09 26.38 -1.39
C THR A 249 -3.09 27.19 -0.58
N LEU A 250 -2.41 26.57 0.37
CA LEU A 250 -1.41 27.19 1.26
C LEU A 250 0.03 26.93 0.80
N LEU A 251 0.22 26.09 -0.21
CA LEU A 251 1.53 25.65 -0.72
C LEU A 251 1.92 26.41 -1.99
N ASN A 252 3.22 26.66 -2.17
CA ASN A 252 3.74 27.13 -3.45
C ASN A 252 3.82 25.99 -4.49
N ASP A 253 4.12 26.30 -5.75
CA ASP A 253 4.12 25.33 -6.84
C ASP A 253 5.03 24.10 -6.60
N LYS A 254 6.21 24.30 -5.99
CA LYS A 254 7.16 23.21 -5.71
C LYS A 254 6.66 22.33 -4.57
N GLU A 255 6.18 22.95 -3.50
CA GLU A 255 5.59 22.26 -2.35
C GLU A 255 4.34 21.50 -2.75
N LYS A 256 3.48 22.09 -3.58
CA LYS A 256 2.26 21.48 -4.10
C LYS A 256 2.55 20.27 -4.98
N ALA A 257 3.55 20.36 -5.86
CA ALA A 257 4.00 19.23 -6.67
C ALA A 257 4.48 18.07 -5.80
N LEU A 258 5.27 18.36 -4.76
CA LEU A 258 5.74 17.38 -3.80
C LEU A 258 4.58 16.76 -3.00
N PHE A 259 3.70 17.60 -2.46
CA PHE A 259 2.58 17.17 -1.63
C PHE A 259 1.59 16.27 -2.40
N THR A 260 1.37 16.55 -3.69
CA THR A 260 0.47 15.75 -4.54
C THR A 260 0.89 14.28 -4.61
N THR A 261 2.19 14.01 -4.58
CA THR A 261 2.74 12.65 -4.53
C THR A 261 2.80 12.13 -3.09
N VAL A 262 3.32 12.91 -2.15
CA VAL A 262 3.54 12.46 -0.76
C VAL A 262 2.25 12.12 -0.02
N LYS A 263 1.12 12.73 -0.39
CA LYS A 263 -0.17 12.39 0.21
C LYS A 263 -0.69 11.00 -0.18
N GLN A 264 -0.15 10.36 -1.23
CA GLN A 264 -0.52 8.99 -1.59
C GLN A 264 -0.11 8.02 -0.49
N ASP A 265 -0.90 6.96 -0.29
CA ASP A 265 -0.75 6.06 0.86
C ASP A 265 0.67 5.49 0.98
N GLU A 266 1.25 5.08 -0.15
CA GLU A 266 2.58 4.50 -0.22
C GLU A 266 3.71 5.45 0.19
N PHE A 267 3.50 6.77 0.12
CA PHE A 267 4.49 7.80 0.46
C PHE A 267 4.18 8.55 1.76
N SER A 268 3.01 8.35 2.34
CA SER A 268 2.54 9.07 3.53
C SER A 268 3.49 8.99 4.72
N PHE A 269 4.26 7.90 4.85
CA PHE A 269 5.28 7.72 5.89
C PHE A 269 6.34 8.83 5.90
N LEU A 270 6.60 9.47 4.75
CA LEU A 270 7.58 10.55 4.64
C LEU A 270 7.22 11.76 5.50
N LEU A 271 5.94 11.97 5.82
CA LEU A 271 5.49 13.08 6.68
C LEU A 271 5.99 12.96 8.12
N ASP A 272 6.38 11.75 8.55
CA ASP A 272 6.78 11.45 9.92
C ASP A 272 8.20 10.90 10.04
N VAL A 273 8.89 10.62 8.92
CA VAL A 273 10.22 9.98 8.91
C VAL A 273 11.29 10.75 9.69
N TYR A 274 11.14 12.07 9.85
CA TYR A 274 12.07 12.89 10.65
C TYR A 274 12.07 12.54 12.15
N LYS A 275 11.00 11.92 12.64
CA LYS A 275 10.88 11.48 14.03
C LYS A 275 11.73 10.23 14.32
N GLU A 276 12.11 9.49 13.27
CA GLU A 276 12.97 8.31 13.36
C GLU A 276 14.45 8.68 13.57
N ARG A 277 14.79 9.99 13.54
CA ARG A 277 16.14 10.46 13.84
C ARG A 277 16.54 10.07 15.26
N PRO A 278 17.73 9.47 15.49
CA PRO A 278 18.17 9.02 16.81
C PRO A 278 18.19 10.12 17.89
N ASN A 279 18.37 11.38 17.48
CA ASN A 279 18.48 12.54 18.37
C ASN A 279 17.20 13.37 18.49
N PHE A 280 16.07 12.94 17.89
CA PHE A 280 14.83 13.73 17.85
C PHE A 280 14.34 14.12 19.25
N GLN A 281 14.20 13.15 20.16
CA GLN A 281 13.75 13.41 21.54
C GLN A 281 14.74 14.30 22.31
N GLN A 282 16.03 14.06 22.14
CA GLN A 282 17.08 14.86 22.79
C GLN A 282 17.05 16.32 22.30
N GLU A 283 16.78 16.53 21.02
CA GLU A 283 16.62 17.86 20.42
C GLU A 283 15.45 18.61 21.06
N GLU A 284 14.28 17.97 21.14
CA GLU A 284 13.10 18.54 21.80
C GLU A 284 13.38 18.91 23.26
N ASP A 285 13.95 17.99 24.03
CA ASP A 285 14.22 18.20 25.46
C ASP A 285 15.29 19.29 25.66
N SER A 286 16.26 19.39 24.76
CA SER A 286 17.23 20.48 24.78
C SER A 286 16.58 21.84 24.56
N ILE A 287 15.57 21.94 23.69
CA ILE A 287 14.84 23.20 23.44
C ILE A 287 14.00 23.56 24.67
N LYS A 288 13.26 22.60 25.23
CA LYS A 288 12.43 22.79 26.44
C LYS A 288 13.30 23.27 27.62
N ASN A 289 14.39 22.56 27.91
CA ASN A 289 15.30 22.89 29.01
C ASN A 289 15.98 24.25 28.83
N ALA A 290 16.45 24.55 27.61
CA ALA A 290 17.07 25.85 27.34
C ALA A 290 16.08 27.01 27.47
N THR A 291 14.80 26.77 27.17
CA THR A 291 13.72 27.77 27.30
C THR A 291 13.40 28.00 28.78
N ALA A 292 13.19 26.92 29.54
CA ALA A 292 12.96 26.97 30.99
C ALA A 292 14.11 27.68 31.73
N GLU A 293 15.36 27.28 31.46
CA GLU A 293 16.53 27.86 32.10
C GLU A 293 16.66 29.36 31.87
N LYS A 294 16.31 29.86 30.68
CA LYS A 294 16.36 31.29 30.36
C LYS A 294 15.31 32.08 31.14
N ILE A 295 14.08 31.59 31.17
CA ILE A 295 12.97 32.27 31.85
C ILE A 295 13.17 32.21 33.36
N ASP A 296 13.49 31.05 33.92
CA ASP A 296 13.67 30.89 35.36
C ASP A 296 14.86 31.72 35.89
N LYS A 297 15.92 31.88 35.09
CA LYS A 297 17.05 32.77 35.42
C LYS A 297 16.65 34.25 35.38
N LEU A 298 15.87 34.66 34.38
CA LEU A 298 15.41 36.03 34.24
C LEU A 298 14.63 36.50 35.48
N PHE A 299 13.79 35.63 36.05
CA PHE A 299 12.98 35.92 37.23
C PHE A 299 13.58 35.41 38.56
N ALA A 300 14.79 34.86 38.52
CA ALA A 300 15.50 34.27 39.66
C ALA A 300 14.67 33.28 40.48
N THR A 301 13.68 32.62 39.86
CA THR A 301 12.73 31.69 40.49
C THR A 301 12.24 30.71 39.43
N PRO A 302 12.13 29.41 39.73
CA PRO A 302 11.47 28.45 38.85
C PRO A 302 9.99 28.78 38.71
N ILE A 303 9.60 29.26 37.53
CA ILE A 303 8.22 29.64 37.21
C ILE A 303 7.66 28.86 36.02
N THR A 304 8.51 28.21 35.22
CA THR A 304 8.08 27.48 34.01
C THR A 304 7.85 25.99 34.27
N SER A 305 6.83 25.41 33.62
CA SER A 305 6.51 23.98 33.72
C SER A 305 5.66 23.49 32.54
N SER A 306 5.38 22.19 32.46
CA SER A 306 4.41 21.60 31.50
C SER A 306 4.72 21.81 30.01
N PHE A 307 6.01 21.83 29.62
CA PHE A 307 6.40 22.04 28.23
C PHE A 307 5.90 20.94 27.28
N LYS A 308 5.27 21.33 26.17
CA LYS A 308 4.83 20.46 25.08
C LYS A 308 4.96 21.14 23.72
N PHE A 309 5.20 20.37 22.68
CA PHE A 309 5.11 20.87 21.31
C PHE A 309 3.69 20.70 20.76
N GLY A 310 3.10 21.80 20.31
CA GLY A 310 1.78 21.86 19.69
C GLY A 310 1.85 21.86 18.16
N LYS A 311 0.83 21.31 17.51
CA LYS A 311 0.65 21.27 16.04
C LYS A 311 -0.61 22.03 15.63
N TYR A 312 -0.80 23.22 16.17
CA TYR A 312 -2.02 23.99 15.96
C TYR A 312 -1.70 25.35 15.32
N PRO A 313 -2.34 25.70 14.19
CA PRO A 313 -3.23 24.86 13.39
C PRO A 313 -2.47 23.73 12.65
N ILE A 314 -3.13 22.59 12.38
CA ILE A 314 -2.48 21.38 11.83
C ILE A 314 -2.01 21.59 10.39
N GLU A 315 -2.64 22.51 9.67
CA GLU A 315 -2.28 22.93 8.32
C GLU A 315 -0.86 23.50 8.30
N ASN A 316 -0.55 24.39 9.24
CA ASN A 316 0.78 25.02 9.34
C ASN A 316 1.86 23.98 9.57
N TYR A 317 1.57 22.93 10.33
CA TYR A 317 2.50 21.82 10.55
C TYR A 317 2.87 21.13 9.22
N TYR A 318 1.88 20.79 8.39
CA TYR A 318 2.16 20.17 7.09
C TYR A 318 2.79 21.12 6.08
N VAL A 319 2.39 22.40 6.07
CA VAL A 319 3.05 23.44 5.25
C VAL A 319 4.53 23.55 5.62
N ALA A 320 4.85 23.61 6.91
CA ALA A 320 6.23 23.68 7.40
C ALA A 320 7.05 22.45 7.01
N ILE A 321 6.47 21.26 7.08
CA ILE A 321 7.12 20.02 6.63
C ILE A 321 7.42 20.09 5.13
N MET A 322 6.44 20.47 4.29
CA MET A 322 6.64 20.57 2.84
C MET A 322 7.73 21.60 2.49
N ALA A 323 7.65 22.79 3.09
CA ALA A 323 8.61 23.86 2.87
C ALA A 323 10.04 23.43 3.23
N GLN A 324 10.21 22.77 4.38
CA GLN A 324 11.51 22.29 4.82
C GLN A 324 12.02 21.14 3.94
N ALA A 325 11.15 20.20 3.55
CA ALA A 325 11.53 19.10 2.66
C ALA A 325 12.00 19.61 1.28
N VAL A 326 11.31 20.60 0.71
CA VAL A 326 11.75 21.27 -0.53
C VAL A 326 13.10 21.97 -0.32
N SER A 327 13.26 22.72 0.78
CA SER A 327 14.52 23.41 1.09
C SER A 327 15.71 22.44 1.24
N ASN A 328 15.50 21.30 1.90
CA ASN A 328 16.50 20.26 2.07
C ASN A 328 16.94 19.70 0.71
N ARG A 329 15.97 19.36 -0.16
CA ARG A 329 16.24 18.87 -1.53
C ARG A 329 17.06 19.88 -2.34
N GLU A 330 16.71 21.16 -2.27
CA GLU A 330 17.44 22.23 -2.97
C GLU A 330 18.89 22.37 -2.48
N LYS A 331 19.14 22.08 -1.20
CA LYS A 331 20.48 22.05 -0.60
C LYS A 331 21.25 20.74 -0.87
N GLY A 332 20.65 19.79 -1.59
CA GLY A 332 21.23 18.49 -1.92
C GLY A 332 21.00 17.40 -0.87
N ASP A 333 20.25 17.70 0.19
CA ASP A 333 19.82 16.71 1.17
C ASP A 333 18.60 15.95 0.65
N SER A 334 18.80 14.68 0.39
CA SER A 334 17.83 13.79 -0.24
C SER A 334 17.59 12.52 0.58
N ASP A 335 18.00 12.51 1.85
CA ASP A 335 17.71 11.40 2.77
C ASP A 335 16.19 11.29 2.97
N ALA A 336 15.66 10.10 2.68
CA ALA A 336 14.23 9.82 2.46
C ALA A 336 13.50 11.03 1.85
N ALA A 337 14.08 11.41 0.70
CA ALA A 337 13.84 12.57 -0.15
C ALA A 337 13.56 13.89 0.57
N GLY A 338 14.45 14.29 1.49
CA GLY A 338 14.49 15.62 2.09
C GLY A 338 13.66 15.77 3.35
N PHE A 339 12.89 14.75 3.73
CA PHE A 339 12.07 14.78 4.94
C PHE A 339 12.84 14.34 6.17
N TYR A 340 13.83 13.46 6.03
CA TYR A 340 14.49 12.85 7.18
C TYR A 340 15.17 13.87 8.09
N ASN A 341 15.93 14.82 7.55
CA ASN A 341 16.72 15.76 8.34
C ASN A 341 15.95 17.02 8.77
N ILE A 342 14.62 16.99 8.78
CA ILE A 342 13.82 18.09 9.34
C ILE A 342 14.04 18.13 10.87
N THR A 343 14.41 19.30 11.39
CA THR A 343 14.62 19.50 12.83
C THR A 343 13.39 20.13 13.49
N THR A 344 13.25 19.95 14.81
CA THR A 344 12.20 20.63 15.60
C THR A 344 12.36 22.14 15.49
N LYS A 345 13.60 22.64 15.44
CA LYS A 345 13.87 24.07 15.20
C LYS A 345 13.38 24.56 13.83
N ASP A 346 13.56 23.77 12.78
CA ASP A 346 13.06 24.13 11.44
C ASP A 346 11.54 24.25 11.45
N LEU A 347 10.85 23.29 12.10
CA LEU A 347 9.39 23.31 12.22
C LEU A 347 8.89 24.47 13.09
N MET A 348 9.59 24.82 14.18
CA MET A 348 9.28 26.01 14.98
C MET A 348 9.46 27.29 14.16
N LYS A 349 10.60 27.43 13.48
CA LYS A 349 10.91 28.60 12.65
C LYS A 349 9.86 28.82 11.56
N ASN A 350 9.40 27.73 10.93
CA ASN A 350 8.37 27.78 9.90
C ASN A 350 6.94 27.79 10.48
N LYS A 351 6.78 28.04 11.78
CA LYS A 351 5.48 28.14 12.50
C LYS A 351 4.62 26.88 12.40
N GLY A 352 5.22 25.73 12.11
CA GLY A 352 4.56 24.42 12.08
C GLY A 352 4.49 23.75 13.45
N LEU A 353 5.38 24.12 14.38
CA LEU A 353 5.32 23.72 15.79
C LEU A 353 5.28 24.94 16.71
N THR A 354 4.43 24.87 17.71
CA THR A 354 4.40 25.81 18.85
C THR A 354 5.06 25.15 20.06
N LEU A 355 5.73 25.94 20.91
CA LEU A 355 6.16 25.47 22.23
C LEU A 355 5.21 26.01 23.29
N ASP A 356 4.36 25.15 23.84
CA ASP A 356 3.37 25.52 24.85
C ASP A 356 3.88 25.14 26.25
N PHE A 357 3.73 26.03 27.23
CA PHE A 357 4.14 25.77 28.61
C PHE A 357 3.42 26.68 29.61
N ASP A 358 3.35 26.25 30.87
CA ASP A 358 2.73 27.00 31.96
C ASP A 358 3.77 27.89 32.66
N CYS A 359 3.35 29.10 33.05
CA CYS A 359 4.13 30.05 33.85
C CYS A 359 3.36 30.41 35.14
N ASP A 360 3.91 30.08 36.32
CA ASP A 360 3.38 30.58 37.61
C ASP A 360 3.99 31.95 37.92
N ILE A 361 3.30 33.01 37.51
CA ILE A 361 3.78 34.39 37.67
C ILE A 361 3.31 35.05 38.97
N SER A 362 2.64 34.31 39.86
CA SER A 362 2.14 34.82 41.15
C SER A 362 3.24 35.35 42.06
N LYS A 363 4.49 34.93 41.82
CA LYS A 363 5.68 35.32 42.59
C LYS A 363 6.40 36.53 42.01
N ILE A 364 6.00 37.02 40.83
CA ILE A 364 6.59 38.21 40.20
C ILE A 364 6.04 39.46 40.90
N LYS A 365 6.92 40.16 41.63
CA LYS A 365 6.60 41.42 42.29
C LYS A 365 6.59 42.55 41.26
N ALA A 366 5.44 43.18 41.07
CA ALA A 366 5.32 44.39 40.26
C ALA A 366 5.11 45.59 41.20
N GLU A 367 5.95 46.63 41.06
CA GLU A 367 5.86 47.82 41.92
C GLU A 367 4.74 48.78 41.49
N ASN A 368 4.38 48.82 40.20
CA ASN A 368 3.37 49.75 39.63
C ASN A 368 2.53 49.18 38.45
N ALA A 369 2.65 47.90 38.11
CA ALA A 369 1.99 47.25 36.96
C ALA A 369 1.35 45.91 37.36
N SER A 370 0.60 45.24 36.46
CA SER A 370 0.14 43.87 36.75
C SER A 370 1.33 42.89 36.70
N SER A 371 1.25 41.77 37.44
CA SER A 371 2.30 40.72 37.36
C SER A 371 2.47 40.18 35.92
N LEU A 372 1.41 40.25 35.11
CA LEU A 372 1.41 39.88 33.70
C LEU A 372 2.22 40.87 32.85
N ASP A 373 2.04 42.17 33.06
CA ASP A 373 2.81 43.21 32.35
C ASP A 373 4.29 43.11 32.72
N ALA A 374 4.61 42.95 34.01
CA ALA A 374 5.98 42.77 34.48
C ALA A 374 6.64 41.51 33.90
N PHE A 375 5.88 40.42 33.73
CA PHE A 375 6.34 39.23 33.04
C PHE A 375 6.67 39.53 31.57
N LYS A 376 5.73 40.15 30.83
CA LYS A 376 5.92 40.48 29.41
C LYS A 376 7.10 41.43 29.18
N GLU A 377 7.22 42.48 29.98
CA GLU A 377 8.36 43.41 29.94
C GLU A 377 9.68 42.68 30.22
N GLY A 378 9.69 41.78 31.20
CA GLY A 378 10.84 40.94 31.48
C GLY A 378 11.25 40.10 30.27
N ILE A 379 10.31 39.39 29.65
CA ILE A 379 10.57 38.58 28.46
C ILE A 379 11.08 39.44 27.29
N LEU A 380 10.49 40.62 27.06
CA LEU A 380 10.91 41.58 26.02
C LEU A 380 12.28 42.21 26.30
N SER A 381 12.71 42.26 27.56
CA SER A 381 14.03 42.79 27.94
C SER A 381 15.19 41.86 27.57
N LEU A 382 14.90 40.61 27.24
CA LEU A 382 15.92 39.64 26.86
C LEU A 382 16.63 40.05 25.57
N PRO A 383 17.96 39.86 25.47
CA PRO A 383 18.71 40.20 24.26
C PRO A 383 18.17 39.49 23.01
N LYS A 384 18.40 40.09 21.84
CA LYS A 384 18.15 39.45 20.54
C LYS A 384 18.78 38.05 20.49
N ASN A 385 18.07 37.08 19.89
CA ASN A 385 18.42 35.66 19.82
C ASN A 385 18.36 34.92 21.16
N SER A 386 17.71 35.49 22.19
CA SER A 386 17.46 34.75 23.43
C SER A 386 16.51 33.59 23.24
N PHE A 387 15.59 33.65 22.28
CA PHE A 387 14.74 32.51 21.89
C PHE A 387 15.07 32.10 20.45
N SER A 388 14.81 30.83 20.12
CA SER A 388 14.80 30.39 18.72
C SER A 388 13.54 30.92 18.03
N ASP A 389 13.62 31.15 16.72
CA ASP A 389 12.45 31.57 15.95
C ASP A 389 11.31 30.55 16.09
N GLY A 390 10.08 31.06 16.19
CA GLY A 390 8.87 30.27 16.38
C GLY A 390 7.86 30.91 17.32
N ILE A 391 6.82 30.14 17.66
CA ILE A 391 5.70 30.58 18.49
C ILE A 391 5.76 29.87 19.84
N TYR A 392 5.71 30.65 20.91
CA TYR A 392 5.73 30.18 22.28
C TYR A 392 4.41 30.55 22.95
N ASN A 393 3.59 29.57 23.31
CA ASN A 393 2.32 29.80 23.99
C ASN A 393 2.52 29.72 25.50
N MET A 394 2.65 30.89 26.13
CA MET A 394 2.96 31.02 27.55
C MET A 394 1.66 31.12 28.36
N SER A 395 1.24 30.02 28.98
CA SER A 395 0.04 29.97 29.83
C SER A 395 0.36 30.49 31.23
N CYS A 396 0.13 31.79 31.45
CA CYS A 396 0.41 32.48 32.70
C CYS A 396 -0.71 32.33 33.72
N SER A 397 -0.39 31.87 34.93
CA SER A 397 -1.32 31.77 36.06
C SER A 397 -0.91 32.76 37.17
N TYR A 398 -1.87 33.54 37.66
CA TYR A 398 -1.64 34.54 38.71
C TYR A 398 -2.88 34.86 39.52
N ASP A 399 -2.68 35.40 40.72
CA ASP A 399 -3.76 35.88 41.58
C ASP A 399 -4.00 37.38 41.37
N GLU A 400 -5.24 37.76 41.06
CA GLU A 400 -5.66 39.16 40.99
C GLU A 400 -6.90 39.35 41.87
N ASN A 401 -6.79 40.19 42.90
CA ASN A 401 -7.86 40.44 43.89
C ASN A 401 -8.42 39.15 44.56
N GLY A 402 -7.56 38.14 44.76
CA GLY A 402 -7.94 36.85 45.37
C GLY A 402 -8.58 35.85 44.41
N ILE A 403 -8.62 36.14 43.11
CA ILE A 403 -9.12 35.26 42.05
C ILE A 403 -7.94 34.76 41.21
N LYS A 404 -7.84 33.44 41.05
CA LYS A 404 -6.89 32.82 40.12
C LYS A 404 -7.31 33.07 38.69
N LYS A 405 -6.45 33.76 37.95
CA LYS A 405 -6.59 34.00 36.51
C LYS A 405 -5.59 33.16 35.74
N LYS A 406 -6.01 32.69 34.56
CA LYS A 406 -5.14 32.03 33.59
C LYS A 406 -5.29 32.71 32.23
N VAL A 407 -4.18 33.16 31.68
CA VAL A 407 -4.11 33.86 30.39
C VAL A 407 -3.03 33.21 29.56
N THR A 408 -3.31 32.91 28.29
CA THR A 408 -2.28 32.48 27.35
C THR A 408 -1.77 33.70 26.62
N CYS A 409 -0.45 33.91 26.67
CA CYS A 409 0.25 34.97 25.97
C CYS A 409 1.07 34.35 24.82
N PRO A 410 0.60 34.41 23.57
CA PRO A 410 1.39 33.98 22.42
C PRO A 410 2.57 34.94 22.23
N PHE A 411 3.78 34.39 22.22
CA PHE A 411 5.02 35.12 22.00
C PHE A 411 5.68 34.62 20.72
N VAL A 412 5.79 35.49 19.73
CA VAL A 412 6.29 35.18 18.40
C VAL A 412 7.69 35.74 18.24
N VAL A 413 8.61 34.87 17.82
CA VAL A 413 10.03 35.22 17.60
C VAL A 413 10.35 35.08 16.12
N GLU A 414 10.77 36.18 15.51
CA GLU A 414 11.15 36.26 14.10
C GLU A 414 12.51 36.95 13.98
N ASP A 415 13.43 36.34 13.24
CA ASP A 415 14.81 36.80 13.11
C ASP A 415 15.48 37.11 14.45
N GLY A 416 15.16 36.31 15.49
CA GLY A 416 15.65 36.44 16.85
C GLY A 416 15.06 37.59 17.66
N VAL A 417 14.05 38.32 17.16
CA VAL A 417 13.33 39.39 17.87
C VAL A 417 11.93 38.91 18.24
N GLY A 418 11.59 39.02 19.52
CA GLY A 418 10.30 38.57 20.03
C GLY A 418 9.29 39.70 20.20
N HIS A 419 8.02 39.41 19.96
CA HIS A 419 6.88 40.26 20.30
C HIS A 419 5.72 39.41 20.80
N PHE A 420 4.84 40.01 21.61
CA PHE A 420 3.60 39.36 22.06
C PHE A 420 2.46 39.67 21.09
N GLU A 421 1.62 38.67 20.81
CA GLU A 421 0.33 38.84 20.14
C GLU A 421 -0.78 39.07 21.19
N GLU A 422 -2.04 39.11 20.74
CA GLU A 422 -3.19 39.34 21.62
C GLU A 422 -3.38 38.19 22.63
N ASP A 423 -3.72 38.54 23.86
CA ASP A 423 -3.90 37.57 24.94
C ASP A 423 -5.18 36.76 24.76
N GLU A 424 -5.08 35.44 24.94
CA GLU A 424 -6.23 34.55 24.97
C GLU A 424 -6.62 34.23 26.43
N ILE A 425 -7.79 34.73 26.86
CA ILE A 425 -8.29 34.50 28.22
C ILE A 425 -8.89 33.10 28.33
N VAL A 426 -8.22 32.21 29.06
CA VAL A 426 -8.67 30.82 29.29
C VAL A 426 -9.55 30.75 30.54
N GLY A 427 -10.61 31.57 30.60
CA GLY A 427 -11.66 31.55 31.63
C GLY A 427 -11.22 31.84 33.09
N ASN A 428 -12.08 32.51 33.86
CA ASN A 428 -11.89 32.61 35.32
C ASN A 428 -12.14 31.23 35.94
N GLN A 429 -11.17 30.67 36.67
CA GLN A 429 -11.45 29.54 37.56
C GLN A 429 -12.19 30.08 38.79
N THR A 430 -13.52 30.13 38.73
CA THR A 430 -14.35 30.28 39.93
C THR A 430 -14.24 29.00 40.76
N ASN A 431 -13.87 29.17 42.04
CA ASN A 431 -13.77 28.10 43.05
C ASN A 431 -15.01 27.20 43.11
#